data_AF-A0A2V8LIW0-F1
#
_entry.id   AF-A0A2V8LIW0-F1
#
_cell.length_a   1.000
_cell.length_b   1.000
_cell.length_c   1.000
_cell.angle_alpha   90.00
_cell.angle_beta   90.00
_cell.angle_gamma   90.00
#
_symmetry.space_group_name_H-M   'P 1'
#
loop_
_entity.id
_entity.type
_entity.pdbx_description
1 polymer ?
#
loop_
_entity_poly.entity_id
_entity_poly.type
_entity_poly.pdbx_seq_one_letter_code
_entity_poly.pdbx_strand_id
1 'polypeptide(L)' 'MHIYDPSRGTASSSFTYWDGGTFVTETLRRHKGHEFTVTERIRVEDNRLIYKHEITGPGKKHDEREINFEIP' A
#
# COMPACT_ATOMS: atom_id res chain seq x y z
N MET A 1 -20.81 3.96 -16.65
CA MET A 1 -20.67 2.82 -15.70
C MET A 1 -19.89 1.74 -16.43
N HIS A 2 -18.61 1.53 -16.09
CA HIS A 2 -17.79 0.52 -16.76
C HIS A 2 -17.98 -0.83 -16.05
N ILE A 3 -18.34 -1.85 -16.83
CA ILE A 3 -18.54 -3.24 -16.37
C ILE A 3 -17.20 -3.82 -15.94
N TYR A 4 -17.18 -4.51 -14.80
CA TYR A 4 -16.05 -5.25 -14.24
C TYR A 4 -15.58 -6.33 -15.23
N ASP A 5 -14.31 -6.33 -15.64
CA ASP A 5 -13.72 -7.35 -16.51
C ASP A 5 -12.33 -7.76 -15.99
N PRO A 6 -12.19 -8.97 -15.41
CA PRO A 6 -10.93 -9.47 -14.86
C PRO A 6 -9.92 -9.94 -15.93
N SER A 7 -10.31 -10.01 -17.20
CA SER A 7 -9.44 -10.43 -18.32
C SER A 7 -8.50 -9.32 -18.81
N ARG A 8 -8.70 -8.07 -18.37
CA ARG A 8 -7.97 -6.87 -18.81
C ARG A 8 -6.54 -6.73 -18.25
N GLY A 9 -5.97 -7.83 -17.76
CA GLY A 9 -4.60 -7.91 -17.26
C GLY A 9 -4.45 -7.47 -15.81
N THR A 10 -3.68 -8.24 -15.06
CA THR A 10 -3.14 -7.88 -13.75
C THR A 10 -1.64 -7.64 -13.91
N ALA A 11 -1.15 -6.55 -13.33
CA ALA A 11 0.28 -6.28 -13.25
C ALA A 11 0.60 -5.75 -11.86
N SER A 12 1.77 -6.12 -11.34
CA SER A 12 2.29 -5.63 -10.07
C SER A 12 3.77 -5.36 -10.21
N SER A 13 4.21 -4.23 -9.71
CA SER A 13 5.63 -3.94 -9.48
C SER A 13 5.77 -3.40 -8.07
N SER A 14 6.78 -3.88 -7.35
CA SER A 14 7.04 -3.50 -5.97
C SER A 14 8.48 -3.05 -5.82
N PHE A 15 8.68 -2.06 -4.98
CA PHE A 15 10.00 -1.60 -4.55
C PHE A 15 9.99 -1.42 -3.05
N THR A 16 11.08 -1.81 -2.43
CA THR A 16 11.25 -1.73 -0.98
C THR A 16 12.49 -0.91 -0.66
N TYR A 17 12.39 -0.08 0.36
CA TYR A 17 13.49 0.76 0.82
C TYR A 17 13.32 1.09 2.30
N TRP A 18 14.40 1.56 2.91
CA TRP A 18 14.38 2.11 4.26
C TRP A 18 14.31 3.63 4.17
N ASP A 19 13.38 4.23 4.91
CA ASP A 19 13.28 5.68 5.14
C ASP A 19 13.47 5.95 6.63
N GLY A 20 14.71 6.30 7.00
CA GLY A 20 15.12 6.36 8.40
C GLY A 20 14.92 5.02 9.11
N GLY A 21 14.10 5.04 10.17
CA GLY A 21 13.73 3.83 10.95
C GLY A 21 12.51 3.08 10.42
N THR A 22 12.00 3.44 9.23
CA THR A 22 10.77 2.88 8.66
C THR A 22 11.10 2.02 7.45
N PHE A 23 10.62 0.77 7.45
CA PHE A 23 10.63 -0.08 6.28
C PHE A 23 9.44 0.29 5.40
N VAL A 24 9.70 0.65 4.14
CA VAL A 24 8.68 1.08 3.18
C VAL A 24 8.60 0.07 2.04
N THR A 25 7.39 -0.34 1.71
CA THR A 25 7.07 -1.11 0.50
C THR A 25 6.07 -0.33 -0.32
N GLU A 26 6.44 0.05 -1.53
CA GLU A 26 5.53 0.66 -2.49
C GLU A 26 5.22 -0.33 -3.60
N THR A 27 3.94 -0.51 -3.88
CA THR A 27 3.46 -1.46 -4.87
C THR A 27 2.51 -0.76 -5.83
N LEU A 28 2.93 -0.67 -7.09
CA LEU A 28 2.05 -0.29 -8.18
C LEU A 28 1.24 -1.52 -8.60
N ARG A 29 -0.08 -1.42 -8.53
CA ARG A 29 -1.02 -2.46 -8.98
C ARG A 29 -1.85 -1.95 -10.15
N ARG A 30 -2.00 -2.81 -11.16
CA ARG A 30 -3.04 -2.67 -12.18
C ARG A 30 -4.11 -3.73 -11.97
N HIS A 31 -5.34 -3.29 -11.78
CA HIS A 31 -6.49 -4.15 -11.61
C HIS A 31 -7.68 -3.61 -12.39
N LYS A 32 -8.25 -4.41 -13.30
CA LYS A 32 -9.41 -4.05 -14.14
C LYS A 32 -9.20 -2.77 -14.95
N GLY A 33 -7.98 -2.57 -15.45
CA GLY A 33 -7.62 -1.37 -16.20
C GLY A 33 -7.40 -0.12 -15.34
N HIS A 34 -7.50 -0.22 -14.02
CA HIS A 34 -7.18 0.85 -13.09
C HIS A 34 -5.83 0.63 -12.44
N GLU A 35 -5.04 1.69 -12.38
CA GLU A 35 -3.80 1.73 -11.62
C GLU A 35 -4.07 2.30 -10.24
N PHE A 36 -3.47 1.70 -9.23
CA PHE A 36 -3.42 2.22 -7.88
C PHE A 36 -2.08 1.87 -7.25
N THR A 37 -1.60 2.74 -6.39
CA THR A 37 -0.40 2.53 -5.59
C THR A 37 -0.80 2.18 -4.18
N VAL A 38 -0.19 1.13 -3.63
CA VAL A 38 -0.27 0.78 -2.21
C VAL A 38 1.10 1.05 -1.60
N THR A 39 1.16 1.92 -0.60
CA THR A 39 2.37 2.20 0.16
C THR A 39 2.19 1.69 1.57
N GLU A 40 2.99 0.70 1.95
CA GLU A 40 3.02 0.10 3.27
C GLU A 40 4.27 0.58 4.01
N ARG A 41 4.11 0.95 5.28
CA ARG A 41 5.17 1.48 6.13
C ARG A 41 5.13 0.72 7.45
N ILE A 42 6.27 0.16 7.83
CA ILE A 42 6.43 -0.58 9.07
C ILE A 42 7.54 0.10 9.87
N ARG A 43 7.23 0.47 11.10
CA ARG A 43 8.20 1.03 12.05
C ARG A 43 8.04 0.37 13.40
N VAL A 44 9.15 0.18 14.11
CA VAL A 44 9.13 -0.18 15.53
C VAL A 44 9.46 1.08 16.34
N GLU A 45 8.62 1.37 17.33
CA GLU A 45 8.83 2.43 18.32
C GLU A 45 8.58 1.84 19.70
N ASP A 46 9.57 1.90 20.59
CA ASP A 46 9.55 1.27 21.91
C ASP A 46 9.13 -0.22 21.82
N ASN A 47 8.02 -0.60 22.46
CA ASN A 47 7.44 -1.93 22.43
C ASN A 47 6.25 -2.03 21.45
N ARG A 48 6.23 -1.20 20.40
CA ARG A 48 5.10 -1.14 19.45
C ARG A 48 5.58 -1.33 18.02
N LEU A 49 4.87 -2.19 17.28
CA LEU A 49 4.95 -2.28 15.83
C LEU A 49 3.86 -1.39 15.24
N ILE A 50 4.26 -0.37 14.50
CA ILE A 50 3.37 0.55 13.79
C ILE A 50 3.34 0.11 12.33
N TYR A 51 2.17 -0.34 11.87
CA TYR A 51 1.88 -0.60 10.47
C TYR A 51 0.98 0.49 9.93
N LYS A 52 1.40 1.15 8.86
CA LYS A 52 0.59 2.11 8.12
C LYS A 52 0.50 1.68 6.68
N HIS A 53 -0.70 1.76 6.11
CA HIS A 53 -0.89 1.56 4.67
C HIS A 53 -1.68 2.72 4.07
N GLU A 54 -1.29 3.07 2.87
CA GLU A 54 -1.84 4.18 2.10
C GLU A 54 -2.15 3.65 0.70
N ILE A 55 -3.35 3.94 0.19
CA ILE A 55 -3.80 3.52 -1.14
C ILE A 55 -4.20 4.76 -1.93
N THR A 56 -3.49 5.01 -3.02
CA THR A 56 -3.86 6.04 -4.00
C THR A 56 -4.40 5.39 -5.26
N GLY A 57 -5.69 5.57 -5.52
CA GLY A 57 -6.39 5.05 -6.68
C GLY A 57 -6.71 6.09 -7.76
N PRO A 58 -7.42 5.69 -8.83
CA PRO A 58 -7.77 6.56 -9.94
C PRO A 58 -8.51 7.82 -9.49
N GLY A 59 -8.21 8.95 -10.13
CA GLY A 59 -8.82 10.23 -9.80
C GLY A 59 -8.40 10.79 -8.45
N LYS A 60 -7.20 10.42 -7.96
CA LYS A 60 -6.63 10.85 -6.67
C LYS A 60 -7.47 10.42 -5.46
N LYS A 61 -8.25 9.34 -5.59
CA LYS A 61 -8.91 8.73 -4.42
C LYS A 61 -7.85 8.21 -3.48
N HIS A 62 -7.99 8.53 -2.20
CA HIS A 62 -6.99 8.27 -1.18
C HIS A 62 -7.66 7.58 0.00
N ASP A 63 -7.05 6.51 0.49
CA ASP A 63 -7.39 5.83 1.75
C ASP A 63 -6.09 5.62 2.53
N GLU A 64 -6.12 5.87 3.82
CA GLU A 64 -4.97 5.71 4.70
C GLU A 64 -5.43 5.13 6.02
N ARG A 65 -4.70 4.12 6.53
CA ARG A 65 -4.94 3.57 7.87
C ARG A 65 -3.64 3.24 8.57
N GLU A 66 -3.70 3.31 9.88
CA GLU A 66 -2.63 2.92 10.78
C GLU A 66 -3.15 1.94 11.82
N ILE A 67 -2.36 0.91 12.09
CA ILE A 67 -2.61 -0.12 13.08
C ILE A 67 -1.35 -0.24 13.94
N ASN A 68 -1.55 -0.23 15.25
CA ASN A 68 -0.48 -0.38 16.21
C ASN A 68 -0.63 -1.74 16.89
N PHE A 69 0.46 -2.50 16.97
CA PHE A 69 0.53 -3.77 17.68
C PHE A 69 1.52 -3.64 18.84
N GLU A 70 1.15 -4.17 20.00
CA GLU A 70 2.08 -4.30 21.12
C GLU A 70 3.00 -5.50 20.88
N ILE A 71 4.30 -5.32 21.11
CA ILE A 71 5.32 -6.36 21.01
C ILE A 71 5.64 -6.82 22.44
N PRO A 72 5.45 -8.11 22.76
CA PRO A 72 5.75 -8.68 24.08
C PRO A 72 7.23 -8.62 24.47
#